data_AF-A0A7V4QCM0-F1
#
_entry.id   AF-A0A7V4QCM0-F1
#
_cell.length_a   1.000
_cell.length_b   1.000
_cell.length_c   1.000
_cell.angle_alpha   90.00
_cell.angle_beta   90.00
_cell.angle_gamma   90.00
#
_symmetry.space_group_name_H-M   'P 1'
#
loop_
_entity.id
_entity.type
_entity.pdbx_description
1 polymer ?
#
loop_
_entity_poly.entity_id
_entity_poly.type
_entity_poly.pdbx_seq_one_letter_code
_entity_poly.pdbx_strand_id
1 'polypeptide(L)'
;RALELSNHVDAIFTDTKTKDRLGGTGQTHDWNVSAKIARLINKPLILAGGLTPENVLNALEVVNPYGVDVNTGVKTDGKFSYEKIGRFAATVKTFSAFNFFARQVE
;
A
#
# COMPACT_ATOMS: atom_id res chain seq x y z
N ARG A 1 9.52 -10.10 12.82
CA ARG A 1 10.12 -8.76 13.01
C ARG A 1 9.08 -7.64 13.06
N ALA A 2 8.12 -7.54 12.12
CA ALA A 2 7.09 -6.49 12.17
C ALA A 2 6.33 -6.42 13.52
N LEU A 3 5.94 -7.56 14.08
CA LEU A 3 5.25 -7.66 15.39
C LEU A 3 6.07 -7.13 16.57
N GLU A 4 7.38 -7.32 16.52
CA GLU A 4 8.30 -6.85 17.56
C GLU A 4 8.53 -5.33 17.41
N LEU A 5 8.81 -4.89 16.18
CA LEU A 5 9.09 -3.49 15.86
C LEU A 5 7.89 -2.58 16.11
N SER A 6 6.66 -3.06 15.93
CA SER A 6 5.45 -2.23 16.07
C SER A 6 5.30 -1.60 17.45
N ASN A 7 5.93 -2.15 18.49
CA ASN A 7 5.88 -1.57 19.84
C ASN A 7 6.81 -0.35 20.02
N HIS A 8 7.66 -0.07 19.03
CA HIS A 8 8.69 0.97 19.08
C HIS A 8 8.53 2.03 18.00
N VAL A 9 7.48 1.95 17.17
CA VAL A 9 7.26 2.86 16.04
C VAL A 9 5.81 3.29 15.95
N ASP A 10 5.57 4.40 15.27
CA ASP A 10 4.22 4.92 15.01
C ASP A 10 3.51 4.18 13.89
N ALA A 11 4.25 3.63 12.93
CA ALA A 11 3.71 2.89 11.80
C ALA A 11 4.71 1.84 11.29
N ILE A 12 4.18 0.78 10.68
CA ILE A 12 4.96 -0.23 9.97
C ILE A 12 4.81 -0.01 8.47
N PHE A 13 5.93 0.01 7.77
CA PHE A 13 5.98 0.14 6.33
C PHE A 13 6.38 -1.20 5.71
N THR A 14 5.60 -1.70 4.74
CA THR A 14 5.96 -2.91 3.99
C THR A 14 6.30 -2.54 2.55
N ASP A 15 7.48 -2.98 2.09
CA ASP A 15 7.96 -2.73 0.73
C ASP A 15 8.53 -4.02 0.14
N THR A 16 8.54 -4.10 -1.19
CA THR A 16 9.02 -5.27 -1.92
C THR A 16 10.54 -5.34 -1.88
N LYS A 17 11.05 -6.47 -1.42
CA LYS A 17 12.47 -6.83 -1.51
C LYS A 17 12.71 -7.71 -2.73
N THR A 18 13.71 -7.36 -3.55
CA THR A 18 14.28 -8.27 -4.54
C THR A 18 15.64 -8.77 -4.05
N LYS A 19 16.28 -9.69 -4.80
CA LYS A 19 17.64 -10.17 -4.47
C LYS A 19 18.65 -9.02 -4.39
N ASP A 20 18.50 -8.02 -5.25
CA ASP A 20 19.52 -6.99 -5.47
C ASP A 20 19.17 -5.65 -4.79
N ARG A 21 17.93 -5.47 -4.30
CA ARG A 21 17.48 -4.19 -3.75
C ARG A 21 16.40 -4.32 -2.68
N LEU A 22 16.49 -3.45 -1.67
CA LEU A 22 15.42 -3.19 -0.71
C LEU A 22 14.59 -2.01 -1.23
N GLY A 23 13.36 -2.27 -1.70
CA GLY A 23 12.42 -1.24 -2.12
C GLY A 23 12.71 -0.58 -3.47
N GLY A 24 11.73 0.16 -3.97
CA GLY A 24 11.85 0.91 -5.24
C GLY A 24 12.13 0.05 -6.47
N THR A 25 11.74 -1.23 -6.43
CA THR A 25 11.98 -2.23 -7.49
C THR A 25 10.91 -2.19 -8.59
N GLY A 26 9.77 -1.55 -8.31
CA GLY A 26 8.59 -1.59 -9.16
C GLY A 26 7.85 -2.93 -9.14
N GLN A 27 8.26 -3.88 -8.30
CA GLN A 27 7.64 -5.19 -8.19
C GLN A 27 6.73 -5.25 -6.96
N THR A 28 5.69 -6.06 -7.04
CA THR A 28 4.82 -6.40 -5.90
C THR A 28 5.38 -7.60 -5.15
N HIS A 29 5.06 -7.68 -3.86
CA HIS A 29 5.26 -8.89 -3.05
C HIS A 29 3.91 -9.56 -2.79
N ASP A 30 3.92 -10.71 -2.13
CA ASP A 30 2.67 -11.36 -1.71
C ASP A 30 1.94 -10.51 -0.66
N TRP A 31 0.86 -9.87 -1.08
CA TRP A 31 0.05 -9.02 -0.22
C TRP A 31 -0.65 -9.77 0.91
N ASN A 32 -0.81 -11.10 0.83
CA ASN A 32 -1.36 -11.88 1.95
C ASN A 32 -0.44 -11.81 3.19
N VAL A 33 0.87 -11.68 2.98
CA VAL A 33 1.84 -11.46 4.06
C VAL A 33 1.58 -10.12 4.74
N SER A 34 1.42 -9.04 3.95
CA SER A 34 1.11 -7.70 4.46
C SER A 34 -0.26 -7.66 5.13
N ALA A 35 -1.28 -8.33 4.59
CA ALA A 35 -2.60 -8.45 5.20
C ALA A 35 -2.54 -9.15 6.56
N LYS A 36 -1.75 -10.23 6.66
CA LYS A 36 -1.53 -10.92 7.94
C LYS A 36 -0.84 -10.02 8.95
N ILE A 37 0.16 -9.23 8.53
CA ILE A 37 0.83 -8.26 9.42
C ILE A 37 -0.16 -7.21 9.89
N ALA A 38 -0.93 -6.59 8.98
CA ALA A 38 -1.91 -5.56 9.29
C ALA A 38 -2.95 -6.01 10.34
N ARG A 39 -3.38 -7.29 10.29
CA ARG A 39 -4.31 -7.87 11.27
C ARG A 39 -3.69 -8.16 12.64
N LEU A 40 -2.37 -8.38 12.70
CA LEU A 40 -1.68 -8.83 13.92
C LEU A 40 -1.03 -7.68 14.70
N ILE A 41 -0.83 -6.51 14.10
CA ILE A 41 -0.24 -5.34 14.77
C ILE A 41 -1.35 -4.37 15.21
N ASN A 42 -1.15 -3.71 16.35
CA ASN A 42 -2.02 -2.62 16.83
C ASN A 42 -1.52 -1.24 16.35
N LYS A 43 -0.87 -1.18 15.19
CA LYS A 43 -0.28 0.03 14.62
C LYS A 43 -0.67 0.19 13.15
N PRO A 44 -0.73 1.43 12.63
CA PRO A 44 -0.87 1.69 11.20
C PRO A 44 0.12 0.88 10.36
N LEU A 45 -0.39 0.21 9.32
CA LEU A 45 0.42 -0.36 8.24
C LEU A 45 0.32 0.51 7.00
N ILE A 46 1.45 0.92 6.45
CA ILE A 46 1.56 1.59 5.16
C ILE A 46 2.12 0.60 4.14
N LEU A 47 1.36 0.34 3.09
CA LEU A 47 1.72 -0.62 2.04
C LEU A 47 2.44 0.10 0.88
N ALA A 48 3.59 -0.41 0.49
CA ALA A 48 4.33 0.02 -0.68
C ALA A 48 4.77 -1.19 -1.52
N GLY A 49 5.62 -0.92 -2.52
CA GLY A 49 6.21 -1.94 -3.37
C GLY A 49 5.37 -2.26 -4.59
N GLY A 50 5.73 -1.65 -5.72
CA GLY A 50 5.15 -1.97 -7.02
C GLY A 50 3.68 -1.59 -7.20
N LEU A 51 3.15 -0.70 -6.35
CA LEU A 51 1.79 -0.19 -6.51
C LEU A 51 1.69 0.66 -7.78
N THR A 52 0.59 0.51 -8.51
CA THR A 52 0.25 1.25 -9.73
C THR A 52 -1.23 1.65 -9.71
N PRO A 53 -1.68 2.57 -10.58
CA PRO A 53 -3.10 2.90 -10.71
C PRO A 53 -3.99 1.68 -11.02
N GLU A 54 -3.44 0.65 -11.65
CA GLU A 54 -4.15 -0.55 -12.09
C GLU A 54 -4.28 -1.60 -10.98
N ASN A 55 -3.37 -1.63 -10.00
CA ASN A 55 -3.34 -2.69 -8.99
C ASN A 55 -3.68 -2.21 -7.56
N VAL A 56 -3.69 -0.89 -7.31
CA VAL A 56 -3.87 -0.33 -5.97
C VAL A 56 -5.23 -0.69 -5.37
N LEU A 57 -6.28 -0.81 -6.17
CA LEU A 57 -7.60 -1.21 -5.67
C LEU A 57 -7.57 -2.61 -5.03
N ASN A 58 -7.01 -3.59 -5.75
CA ASN A 58 -6.85 -4.95 -5.24
C ASN A 58 -5.93 -4.98 -3.99
N ALA A 59 -4.87 -4.16 -3.98
CA ALA A 59 -4.00 -4.04 -2.81
C ALA A 59 -4.76 -3.54 -1.57
N LEU A 60 -5.61 -2.53 -1.74
CA LEU A 60 -6.44 -1.96 -0.69
C LEU A 60 -7.47 -2.98 -0.18
N GLU A 61 -8.10 -3.74 -1.08
CA GLU A 61 -9.08 -4.78 -0.73
C GLU A 61 -8.44 -5.94 0.05
N VAL A 62 -7.29 -6.43 -0.42
CA VAL A 62 -6.60 -7.58 0.20
C VAL A 62 -5.98 -7.22 1.54
N VAL A 63 -5.30 -6.06 1.62
CA VAL A 63 -4.48 -5.70 2.79
C VAL A 63 -5.24 -4.85 3.79
N ASN A 64 -6.23 -4.05 3.34
CA ASN A 64 -6.88 -3.01 4.13
C ASN A 64 -5.88 -2.16 4.94
N PRO A 65 -4.85 -1.58 4.28
CA PRO A 65 -3.80 -0.86 4.99
C PRO A 65 -4.32 0.49 5.50
N TYR A 66 -3.60 1.08 6.46
CA TYR A 66 -3.87 2.46 6.90
C TYR A 66 -3.57 3.46 5.78
N GLY A 67 -2.53 3.20 4.98
CA GLY A 67 -2.17 4.03 3.84
C GLY A 67 -1.39 3.25 2.78
N VAL A 68 -1.20 3.88 1.63
CA VAL A 68 -0.40 3.35 0.53
C VAL A 68 0.67 4.35 0.10
N ASP A 69 1.84 3.86 -0.28
CA ASP A 69 2.93 4.65 -0.86
C ASP A 69 3.24 4.19 -2.29
N VAL A 70 3.50 5.16 -3.17
CA VAL A 70 3.75 4.90 -4.59
C VAL A 70 4.91 5.73 -5.12
N ASN A 71 5.80 5.08 -5.86
CA ASN A 71 6.94 5.73 -6.50
C ASN A 71 7.02 5.43 -8.00
N THR A 72 7.40 4.22 -8.38
CA THR A 72 7.69 3.87 -9.78
C THR A 72 6.42 3.66 -10.60
N GLY A 73 5.34 3.15 -10.00
CA GLY A 73 4.09 2.85 -10.72
C GLY A 73 3.35 4.09 -11.25
N VAL A 74 3.71 5.29 -10.79
CA VAL A 74 3.16 6.56 -11.28
C VAL A 74 4.14 7.32 -12.19
N LYS A 75 5.23 6.68 -12.61
CA LYS A 75 6.19 7.27 -13.56
C LYS A 75 5.92 6.80 -14.99
N THR A 76 6.31 7.64 -15.95
CA THR A 76 6.42 7.35 -17.39
C THR A 76 7.78 7.86 -17.84
N ASP A 77 8.57 7.02 -18.50
CA ASP A 77 9.94 7.33 -18.94
C ASP A 77 10.83 7.92 -17.82
N GLY A 78 10.72 7.33 -16.62
CA GLY A 78 11.49 7.72 -15.44
C GLY A 78 11.02 9.01 -14.75
N LYS A 79 10.05 9.74 -15.30
CA LYS A 79 9.50 10.98 -14.73
C LYS A 79 8.09 10.75 -14.17
N PHE A 80 7.71 11.52 -13.16
CA PHE A 80 6.36 11.46 -12.61
C PHE A 80 5.32 11.90 -13.64
N SER A 81 4.26 11.09 -13.82
CA SER A 81 3.12 11.42 -14.67
C SER A 81 1.98 11.93 -13.79
N TYR A 82 1.57 13.19 -14.00
CA TYR A 82 0.42 13.78 -13.30
C TYR A 82 -0.87 13.00 -13.53
N GLU A 83 -1.05 12.44 -14.73
CA GLU A 83 -2.21 11.60 -15.05
C GLU A 83 -2.23 10.33 -14.18
N LYS A 84 -1.10 9.61 -14.09
CA LYS A 84 -1.01 8.40 -13.28
C LYS A 84 -1.17 8.71 -11.78
N ILE A 85 -0.56 9.80 -11.30
CA ILE A 85 -0.74 10.26 -9.92
C ILE A 85 -2.22 10.56 -9.64
N GLY A 86 -2.88 11.28 -10.55
CA GLY A 86 -4.30 11.61 -10.43
C GLY A 86 -5.18 10.37 -10.37
N ARG A 87 -4.97 9.41 -11.28
CA ARG A 87 -5.69 8.12 -11.30
C ARG A 87 -5.46 7.31 -10.03
N PHE A 88 -4.21 7.20 -9.58
CA PHE A 88 -3.87 6.51 -8.34
C PHE A 88 -4.58 7.14 -7.13
N ALA A 89 -4.46 8.45 -6.97
CA ALA A 89 -5.06 9.19 -5.86
C ALA A 89 -6.60 9.13 -5.90
N ALA A 90 -7.20 9.18 -7.09
CA ALA A 90 -8.64 9.04 -7.26
C ALA A 90 -9.13 7.66 -6.80
N THR A 91 -8.47 6.59 -7.23
CA THR A 91 -8.82 5.21 -6.80
C THR A 91 -8.74 5.06 -5.27
N VAL A 92 -7.66 5.54 -4.64
CA VAL A 92 -7.50 5.47 -3.17
C VAL A 92 -8.59 6.25 -2.44
N LYS A 93 -8.92 7.46 -2.91
CA LYS A 93 -9.97 8.30 -2.31
C LYS A 93 -11.35 7.68 -2.43
N THR A 94 -11.69 7.15 -3.62
CA THR A 94 -12.98 6.49 -3.86
C THR A 94 -13.14 5.26 -2.98
N PHE A 95 -12.10 4.42 -2.88
CA PHE A 95 -12.11 3.25 -1.99
C PHE A 95 -12.30 3.68 -0.53
N SER A 96 -11.56 4.68 -0.05
CA SER A 96 -11.67 5.17 1.32
C SER A 96 -13.08 5.68 1.65
N ALA A 97 -13.72 6.40 0.72
CA ALA A 97 -15.09 6.86 0.88
C ALA A 97 -16.07 5.68 0.95
N PHE A 98 -15.97 4.73 0.01
CA PHE A 98 -16.79 3.52 -0.01
C PHE A 98 -16.66 2.71 1.28
N ASN A 99 -15.42 2.45 1.73
CA ASN A 99 -15.16 1.65 2.92
C ASN A 99 -15.64 2.34 4.21
N PHE A 100 -15.59 3.69 4.25
CA PHE A 100 -16.18 4.46 5.34
C PHE A 100 -17.71 4.28 5.40
N PHE A 101 -18.40 4.37 4.25
CA PHE A 101 -19.84 4.14 4.20
C PHE A 101 -20.22 2.70 4.55
N ALA A 102 -19.52 1.71 3.98
CA ALA A 102 -19.80 0.29 4.23
C ALA A 102 -19.72 -0.07 5.73
N ARG A 103 -18.77 0.52 6.47
CA ARG A 103 -18.64 0.31 7.92
C ARG A 103 -19.72 1.01 8.78
N GLN A 104 -20.55 1.88 8.21
CA GLN A 104 -21.65 2.51 8.95
C GLN A 104 -22.98 1.77 8.81
N VAL A 105 -23.08 0.83 7.86
CA VAL A 105 -24.29 0.02 7.64
C VAL A 105 -24.20 -1.39 8.24
N GLU A 106 -23.05 -1.75 8.81
CA GLU A 106 -22.83 -2.95 9.63
C GLU A 106 -22.86 -2.61 11.13
#